data_AF-S4P3R7-F1
#
_entry.id   AF-S4P3R7-F1
#
_cell.length_a   1.000
_cell.length_b   1.000
_cell.length_c   1.000
_cell.angle_alpha   90.00
_cell.angle_beta   90.00
_cell.angle_gamma   90.00
#
_symmetry.space_group_name_H-M   'P 1'
#
loop_
_entity.id
_entity.type
_entity.pdbx_description
1 polymer ?
#
loop_
_entity_poly.entity_id
_entity_poly.type
_entity_poly.pdbx_seq_one_letter_code
_entity_poly.pdbx_strand_id
1 'polypeptide(L)'
;MRFNALSAICKDKLKSQGFMESQIVLEPYLHLRYAGTDCSLMVAPSFEDSAHSTRHGDFYTAFVNRYKNEFGFTLAERDVLVDDVRIRGIGTSDATEYFAPQSGKGIEPPVEKIVQVYFEGGYQDTAIYLLEKLHPEQEIPGPAIIM
;
A
#
# COMPACT_ATOMS: atom_id res chain seq x y z
N MET A 1 -7.23 -17.36 23.36
CA MET A 1 -7.89 -18.55 22.77
C MET A 1 -8.45 -18.28 21.36
N ARG A 2 -9.20 -17.18 21.12
CA ARG A 2 -9.81 -16.93 19.80
C ARG A 2 -8.82 -16.60 18.67
N PHE A 3 -7.82 -15.74 18.92
CA PHE A 3 -6.77 -15.43 17.93
C PHE A 3 -6.05 -16.68 17.42
N ASN A 4 -5.52 -17.51 18.32
CA ASN A 4 -4.83 -18.75 17.93
C ASN A 4 -5.69 -19.69 17.07
N ALA A 5 -6.98 -19.84 17.40
CA ALA A 5 -7.90 -20.67 16.61
C ALA A 5 -8.12 -20.11 15.20
N LEU A 6 -8.34 -18.80 15.08
CA LEU A 6 -8.51 -18.15 13.77
C LEU A 6 -7.22 -18.15 12.96
N SER A 7 -6.07 -17.96 13.61
CA SER A 7 -4.74 -18.07 12.99
C SER A 7 -4.49 -19.45 12.41
N ALA A 8 -4.83 -20.51 13.15
CA ALA A 8 -4.72 -21.89 12.66
C ALA A 8 -5.60 -22.12 11.42
N ILE A 9 -6.88 -21.75 11.49
CA ILE A 9 -7.82 -21.87 10.35
C ILE A 9 -7.30 -21.13 9.12
N CYS A 10 -6.78 -19.91 9.31
CA CYS A 10 -6.28 -19.10 8.21
C CYS A 10 -5.03 -19.72 7.58
N LYS A 11 -4.10 -20.20 8.40
CA LYS A 11 -2.89 -20.88 7.97
C LYS A 11 -3.20 -22.16 7.20
N ASP A 12 -4.12 -22.98 7.70
CA ASP A 12 -4.52 -24.24 7.04
C ASP A 12 -5.15 -23.98 5.67
N LYS A 13 -5.99 -22.95 5.55
CA LYS A 13 -6.59 -22.53 4.27
C LYS A 13 -5.59 -22.00 3.26
N LEU A 14 -4.52 -21.33 3.71
CA LEU A 14 -3.46 -20.84 2.81
C LEU A 14 -2.53 -21.98 2.39
N LYS A 15 -2.21 -22.89 3.32
CA LYS A 15 -1.46 -24.12 2.99
C LYS A 15 -2.21 -25.00 1.98
N SER A 16 -3.53 -25.12 2.09
CA SER A 16 -4.33 -25.89 1.11
C SER A 16 -4.37 -25.25 -0.29
N GLN A 17 -3.97 -23.98 -0.41
CA GLN A 17 -3.80 -23.28 -1.69
C GLN A 17 -2.37 -23.36 -2.24
N GLY A 18 -1.46 -24.04 -1.54
CA GLY A 18 -0.09 -24.27 -1.99
C GLY A 18 0.95 -23.27 -1.46
N PHE A 19 0.58 -22.36 -0.56
CA PHE A 19 1.55 -21.47 0.09
C PHE A 19 2.37 -22.22 1.14
N MET A 20 3.69 -22.02 1.11
CA MET A 20 4.58 -22.52 2.15
C MET A 20 4.39 -21.71 3.44
N GLU A 21 4.79 -22.29 4.58
CA GLU A 21 4.66 -21.61 5.86
C GLU A 21 5.47 -20.30 5.93
N SER A 22 6.64 -20.27 5.28
CA SER A 22 7.48 -19.06 5.14
C SER A 22 6.83 -17.96 4.30
N GLN A 23 5.84 -18.30 3.47
CA GLN A 23 5.11 -17.38 2.60
C GLN A 23 3.79 -16.90 3.25
N ILE A 24 3.50 -17.30 4.48
CA ILE A 24 2.24 -16.96 5.15
C ILE A 24 2.52 -15.97 6.28
N VAL A 25 1.97 -14.76 6.14
CA VAL A 25 1.96 -13.75 7.20
C VAL A 25 0.56 -13.68 7.79
N LEU A 26 0.47 -13.66 9.12
CA LEU A 26 -0.80 -13.52 9.85
C LEU A 26 -0.81 -12.20 10.61
N GLU A 27 -1.80 -11.37 10.34
CA GLU A 27 -2.00 -10.07 10.97
C GLU A 27 -3.27 -10.10 11.84
N PRO A 28 -3.15 -9.94 13.17
CA PRO A 28 -4.31 -9.83 14.04
C PRO A 28 -4.91 -8.42 13.99
N TYR A 29 -6.23 -8.36 14.03
CA TYR A 29 -7.01 -7.13 14.08
C TYR A 29 -8.13 -7.26 15.11
N LEU A 30 -8.43 -6.14 15.77
CA LEU A 30 -9.66 -5.98 16.55
C LEU A 30 -10.51 -4.87 15.92
N HIS A 31 -11.81 -5.07 15.90
CA HIS A 31 -12.74 -3.96 15.69
C HIS A 31 -13.08 -3.35 17.04
N LEU A 32 -12.68 -2.09 17.20
CA LEU A 32 -12.74 -1.36 18.45
C LEU A 32 -13.59 -0.11 18.29
N ARG A 33 -14.37 0.20 19.32
CA ARG A 33 -15.15 1.43 19.40
C ARG A 33 -15.23 1.96 20.81
N TYR A 34 -15.56 3.23 20.95
CA TYR A 34 -15.93 3.77 22.25
C TYR A 34 -17.33 3.32 22.66
N ALA A 35 -17.54 3.10 23.95
CA ALA A 35 -18.87 2.81 24.49
C ALA A 35 -19.85 3.95 24.15
N GLY A 36 -21.04 3.58 23.69
CA GLY A 36 -22.07 4.52 23.25
C GLY A 36 -21.80 5.20 21.91
N THR A 37 -20.85 4.71 21.10
CA THR A 37 -20.72 5.08 19.69
C THR A 37 -21.08 3.89 18.79
N ASP A 38 -21.51 4.20 17.56
CA ASP A 38 -21.85 3.20 16.54
C ASP A 38 -20.74 3.00 15.50
N CYS A 39 -19.64 3.73 15.63
CA CYS A 39 -18.49 3.64 14.71
C CYS A 39 -17.40 2.76 15.31
N SER A 40 -17.16 1.61 14.68
CA SER A 40 -16.09 0.67 15.02
C SER A 40 -14.95 0.76 14.00
N LEU A 41 -13.72 0.77 14.50
CA LEU A 41 -12.50 0.86 13.69
C LEU A 41 -11.75 -0.46 13.74
N MET A 42 -11.35 -0.95 12.57
CA MET A 42 -10.42 -2.07 12.45
C MET A 42 -9.00 -1.62 12.80
N VAL A 43 -8.43 -2.20 13.84
CA VAL A 43 -7.16 -1.78 14.44
C VAL A 43 -6.18 -2.94 14.48
N ALA A 44 -5.01 -2.74 13.86
CA ALA A 44 -3.84 -3.59 14.06
C ALA A 44 -3.18 -3.22 15.38
N PRO A 45 -2.51 -4.16 16.07
CA PRO A 45 -1.78 -3.85 17.27
C PRO A 45 -0.55 -3.00 16.97
N SER A 46 -0.17 -2.15 17.92
CA SER A 46 1.22 -1.69 18.03
C SER A 46 2.06 -2.76 18.73
N PHE A 47 3.33 -2.89 18.33
CA PHE A 47 4.29 -3.78 18.98
C PHE A 47 5.27 -3.04 19.90
N GLU A 48 5.00 -1.76 20.18
CA GLU A 48 5.72 -0.99 21.19
C GLU A 48 5.28 -1.45 22.60
N ASP A 49 6.26 -1.64 23.50
CA ASP A 49 5.97 -2.01 24.88
C ASP A 49 5.20 -0.89 25.59
N SER A 50 4.02 -1.25 26.11
CA SER A 50 3.12 -0.32 26.79
C SER A 50 2.40 -0.99 27.95
N ALA A 51 1.77 -0.19 28.81
CA ALA A 51 0.94 -0.71 29.90
C ALA A 51 -0.29 -1.51 29.43
N HIS A 52 -0.71 -1.33 28.17
CA HIS A 52 -1.87 -2.00 27.57
C HIS A 52 -1.47 -3.16 26.64
N SER A 53 -0.18 -3.46 26.56
CA SER A 53 0.34 -4.51 25.70
C SER A 53 -0.17 -5.88 26.13
N THR A 54 -0.67 -6.63 25.14
CA THR A 54 -1.04 -8.03 25.29
C THR A 54 0.02 -8.92 24.63
N ARG A 55 -0.14 -10.24 24.72
CA ARG A 55 0.67 -11.19 23.94
C ARG A 55 0.59 -10.96 22.41
N HIS A 56 -0.42 -10.23 21.95
CA HIS A 56 -0.67 -9.92 20.54
C HIS A 56 -0.43 -8.43 20.24
N GLY A 57 0.27 -7.71 21.13
CA GLY A 57 0.52 -6.28 21.03
C GLY A 57 -0.55 -5.41 21.69
N ASP A 58 -0.38 -4.09 21.58
CA ASP A 58 -1.25 -3.07 22.15
C ASP A 58 -2.26 -2.57 21.11
N PHE A 59 -3.50 -3.00 21.26
CA PHE A 59 -4.62 -2.55 20.43
C PHE A 59 -5.25 -1.26 20.95
N TYR A 60 -5.15 -0.97 22.25
CA TYR A 60 -5.80 0.19 22.85
C TYR A 60 -5.13 1.48 22.41
N THR A 61 -3.80 1.57 22.55
CA THR A 61 -3.04 2.75 22.12
C THR A 61 -3.16 2.93 20.61
N ALA A 62 -3.09 1.83 19.85
CA ALA A 62 -3.29 1.86 18.40
C ALA A 62 -4.68 2.38 18.01
N PHE A 63 -5.74 1.99 18.74
CA PHE A 63 -7.09 2.50 18.53
C PHE A 63 -7.20 3.99 18.83
N VAL A 64 -6.71 4.44 20.00
CA VAL A 64 -6.76 5.85 20.39
C VAL A 64 -6.05 6.73 19.36
N ASN A 65 -4.87 6.31 18.91
CA ASN A 65 -4.12 7.02 17.86
C ASN A 65 -4.85 7.02 16.52
N ARG A 66 -5.37 5.86 16.09
CA ARG A 66 -6.14 5.75 14.84
C ARG A 66 -7.40 6.61 14.88
N TYR A 67 -8.16 6.56 15.96
CA TYR A 67 -9.39 7.33 16.15
C TYR A 67 -9.09 8.84 16.12
N LYS A 68 -8.01 9.27 16.78
CA LYS A 68 -7.55 10.67 16.72
C LYS A 68 -7.15 11.09 15.31
N ASN A 69 -6.46 10.24 14.55
CA ASN A 69 -6.07 10.55 13.18
C ASN A 69 -7.28 10.63 12.23
N GLU A 70 -8.27 9.75 12.41
CA GLU A 70 -9.48 9.70 11.58
C GLU A 70 -10.43 10.87 11.88
N PHE A 71 -10.66 11.18 13.16
CA PHE A 71 -11.71 12.12 13.58
C PHE A 71 -11.19 13.44 14.18
N GLY A 72 -9.88 13.55 14.44
CA GLY A 72 -9.24 14.75 15.01
C GLY A 72 -9.37 14.89 16.53
N PHE A 73 -10.05 13.97 17.22
CA PHE A 73 -10.26 14.01 18.67
C PHE A 73 -10.33 12.59 19.28
N THR A 74 -10.40 12.49 20.60
CA THR A 74 -10.62 11.23 21.34
C THR A 74 -11.73 11.42 22.37
N LEU A 75 -12.38 10.33 22.78
CA LEU A 75 -13.40 10.38 23.83
C LEU A 75 -12.76 9.90 25.13
N ALA A 76 -12.15 10.85 25.86
CA ALA A 76 -11.58 10.57 27.18
C ALA A 76 -12.66 9.99 28.13
N GLU A 77 -12.23 9.13 29.05
CA GLU A 77 -13.09 8.49 30.07
C GLU A 77 -14.20 7.58 29.52
N ARG A 78 -14.13 7.19 28.24
CA ARG A 78 -15.01 6.17 27.68
C ARG A 78 -14.29 4.84 27.56
N ASP A 79 -14.99 3.78 27.97
CA ASP A 79 -14.54 2.42 27.74
C ASP A 79 -14.40 2.15 26.24
N VAL A 80 -13.38 1.36 25.89
CA VAL A 80 -13.18 0.86 24.54
C VAL A 80 -13.68 -0.58 24.49
N LEU A 81 -14.66 -0.83 23.63
CA LEU A 81 -15.30 -2.12 23.45
C LEU A 81 -14.70 -2.85 22.26
N VAL A 82 -14.58 -4.16 22.39
CA VAL A 82 -14.21 -5.08 21.30
C VAL A 82 -15.48 -5.65 20.70
N ASP A 83 -15.80 -5.27 19.46
CA ASP A 83 -16.96 -5.82 18.77
C ASP A 83 -16.65 -7.16 18.10
N ASP A 84 -15.48 -7.26 17.46
CA ASP A 84 -15.04 -8.49 16.79
C ASP A 84 -13.52 -8.70 16.80
N VAL A 85 -13.14 -9.94 16.48
CA VAL A 85 -11.77 -10.43 16.39
C VAL A 85 -11.53 -10.96 14.99
N ARG A 86 -10.50 -10.43 14.31
CA ARG A 86 -10.16 -10.81 12.94
C ARG A 86 -8.69 -11.22 12.83
N ILE A 87 -8.42 -12.24 12.02
CA ILE A 87 -7.08 -12.55 11.53
C ILE A 87 -7.12 -12.36 10.01
N ARG A 88 -6.19 -11.56 9.48
CA ARG A 88 -5.90 -11.52 8.05
C ARG A 88 -4.70 -12.42 7.79
N GLY A 89 -4.86 -13.43 6.94
CA GLY A 89 -3.72 -14.18 6.41
C GLY A 89 -3.38 -13.71 5.01
N ILE A 90 -2.09 -13.52 4.78
CA ILE A 90 -1.52 -13.05 3.53
C ILE A 90 -0.59 -14.15 3.04
N GLY A 91 -0.85 -14.66 1.83
CA GLY A 91 0.08 -15.51 1.10
C GLY A 91 0.94 -14.63 0.20
N THR A 92 2.24 -14.58 0.45
CA THR A 92 3.20 -13.82 -0.37
C THR A 92 3.79 -14.73 -1.43
N SER A 93 3.59 -14.40 -2.69
CA SER A 93 4.43 -14.91 -3.78
C SER A 93 5.72 -14.09 -3.84
N ASP A 94 6.82 -14.72 -4.23
CA ASP A 94 8.01 -13.97 -4.61
C ASP A 94 7.64 -13.13 -5.83
N ALA A 95 7.38 -11.84 -5.62
CA ALA A 95 7.23 -10.90 -6.72
C ALA A 95 8.60 -10.82 -7.39
N THR A 96 8.63 -11.05 -8.71
CA THR A 96 9.84 -10.88 -9.50
C THR A 96 10.50 -9.56 -9.12
N GLU A 97 11.79 -9.60 -8.79
CA GLU A 97 12.55 -8.39 -8.51
C GLU A 97 12.30 -7.38 -9.63
N TYR A 98 11.80 -6.20 -9.25
CA TYR A 98 11.59 -5.13 -10.21
C TYR A 98 12.95 -4.56 -10.57
N PHE A 99 13.53 -5.05 -11.67
CA PHE A 99 14.73 -4.46 -12.23
C PHE A 99 14.36 -3.11 -12.81
N ALA A 100 14.96 -2.05 -12.28
CA ALA A 100 14.85 -0.74 -12.90
C ALA A 100 15.37 -0.82 -14.35
N PRO A 101 14.63 -0.28 -15.32
CA PRO A 101 15.09 -0.25 -16.71
C PRO A 101 16.41 0.53 -16.81
N GLN A 102 17.24 0.15 -17.78
CA GLN A 102 18.52 0.82 -18.01
C GLN A 102 18.29 2.30 -18.35
N SER A 103 19.08 3.17 -17.70
CA SER A 103 19.08 4.61 -17.96
C SER A 103 19.54 4.92 -19.40
N GLY A 104 18.84 5.85 -20.04
CA GLY A 104 19.22 6.46 -21.30
C GLY A 104 19.88 7.82 -21.14
N LYS A 105 20.35 8.17 -19.94
CA LYS A 105 21.00 9.47 -19.68
C LYS A 105 22.16 9.71 -20.65
N GLY A 106 22.12 10.85 -21.34
CA GLY A 106 23.13 11.22 -22.33
C GLY A 106 23.02 10.47 -23.67
N ILE A 107 22.00 9.63 -23.86
CA ILE A 107 21.67 8.99 -25.12
C ILE A 107 20.53 9.78 -25.77
N GLU A 108 20.74 10.26 -27.00
CA GLU A 108 19.71 10.97 -27.74
C GLU A 108 18.51 10.05 -28.01
N PRO A 109 17.28 10.51 -27.73
CA PRO A 109 16.08 9.73 -27.98
C PRO A 109 15.83 9.55 -29.49
N PRO A 110 15.46 8.35 -29.95
CA PRO A 110 15.24 8.11 -31.37
C PRO A 110 13.99 8.85 -31.86
N VAL A 111 14.17 9.74 -32.84
CA VAL A 111 13.06 10.42 -33.52
C VAL A 111 12.40 9.45 -34.51
N GLU A 112 11.09 9.23 -34.36
CA GLU A 112 10.31 8.39 -35.27
C GLU A 112 10.02 9.12 -36.58
N LYS A 113 9.59 10.37 -36.49
CA LYS A 113 9.34 11.26 -37.63
C LYS A 113 9.21 12.72 -37.18
N ILE A 114 9.34 13.63 -38.13
CA ILE A 114 9.10 15.07 -37.94
C ILE A 114 7.83 15.44 -38.71
N VAL A 115 6.92 16.16 -38.06
CA VAL A 115 5.65 16.62 -38.67
C VAL A 115 5.41 18.08 -38.33
N GLN A 116 4.65 18.78 -39.19
CA GLN A 116 4.21 20.14 -38.89
C GLN A 116 3.06 20.14 -37.90
N VAL A 117 3.25 20.77 -36.75
CA VAL A 117 2.23 20.93 -35.71
C VAL A 117 2.00 22.41 -35.48
N TYR A 118 0.73 22.80 -35.37
CA TYR A 118 0.36 24.17 -35.10
C TYR A 118 0.41 24.46 -33.59
N PHE A 119 1.21 25.44 -33.19
CA PHE A 119 1.23 26.02 -31.84
C PHE A 119 0.81 27.51 -31.91
N GLU A 120 0.77 28.20 -30.77
CA GLU A 120 0.37 29.61 -30.69
C GLU A 120 1.17 30.53 -31.66
N GLY A 121 2.44 30.18 -31.94
CA GLY A 121 3.31 30.90 -32.89
C GLY A 121 3.22 30.45 -34.36
N GLY A 122 2.28 29.56 -34.71
CA GLY A 122 2.14 28.99 -36.06
C GLY A 122 2.64 27.54 -36.17
N TYR A 123 2.76 27.07 -37.40
CA TYR A 123 3.27 25.72 -37.69
C TYR A 123 4.77 25.61 -37.36
N GLN A 124 5.12 24.60 -36.57
CA GLN A 124 6.50 24.28 -36.19
C GLN A 124 6.78 22.81 -36.49
N ASP A 125 7.99 22.54 -36.96
CA ASP A 125 8.49 21.17 -37.13
C ASP A 125 8.65 20.54 -35.75
N THR A 126 7.92 19.45 -35.52
CA THR A 126 7.80 18.79 -34.21
C THR A 126 8.21 17.34 -34.33
N ALA A 127 9.20 16.94 -33.53
CA ALA A 127 9.68 15.56 -33.48
C ALA A 127 8.67 14.67 -32.73
N ILE A 128 8.34 13.52 -33.32
CA ILE A 128 7.55 12.46 -32.68
C ILE A 128 8.52 11.40 -32.15
N TYR A 129 8.36 11.05 -30.87
CA TYR A 129 9.07 9.99 -30.18
C TYR A 129 8.08 8.90 -29.76
N LEU A 130 8.45 7.63 -29.94
CA LEU A 130 7.66 6.51 -29.44
C LEU A 130 8.08 6.18 -28.02
N LEU A 131 7.15 6.22 -27.07
CA LEU A 131 7.35 5.97 -25.64
C LEU A 131 8.03 4.63 -25.39
N GLU A 132 7.68 3.59 -26.16
CA GLU A 132 8.27 2.25 -26.08
C GLU A 132 9.77 2.21 -26.48
N LYS A 133 10.27 3.22 -27.18
CA LYS A 133 11.68 3.37 -27.58
C LYS A 133 12.47 4.32 -26.67
N LEU A 134 11.81 4.90 -25.66
CA LEU A 134 12.45 5.79 -24.71
C LEU A 134 12.96 5.04 -23.49
N HIS A 135 14.03 5.57 -22.92
CA HIS A 135 14.66 5.10 -21.71
C HIS A 135 14.52 6.14 -20.59
N PRO A 136 14.54 5.71 -19.31
CA PRO A 136 14.62 6.63 -18.17
C PRO A 136 15.76 7.65 -18.32
N GLU A 137 15.56 8.86 -17.79
CA GLU A 137 16.56 9.94 -17.79
C GLU A 137 16.96 10.48 -19.18
N GLN A 138 16.23 10.14 -20.24
CA GLN A 138 16.40 10.83 -21.53
C GLN A 138 15.76 12.23 -21.49
N GLU A 139 16.46 13.19 -22.08
CA GLU A 139 15.98 14.56 -22.24
C GLU A 139 15.45 14.75 -23.67
N ILE A 140 14.22 15.24 -23.79
CA ILE A 140 13.58 15.51 -25.07
C ILE A 140 13.34 17.02 -25.18
N PRO A 141 14.05 17.74 -26.07
CA PRO A 141 13.78 19.15 -26.30
C PRO A 141 12.44 19.33 -27.04
N GLY A 142 11.64 20.30 -26.59
CA GLY A 142 10.41 20.69 -27.28
C GLY A 142 10.66 21.64 -28.46
N PRO A 143 9.69 21.79 -29.39
CA PRO A 143 8.40 21.11 -29.44
C PRO A 143 8.54 19.64 -29.82
N ALA A 144 7.87 18.77 -29.05
CA ALA A 144 7.93 17.32 -29.23
C ALA A 144 6.58 16.67 -28.90
N ILE A 145 6.30 15.55 -29.56
CA ILE A 145 5.16 14.67 -29.25
C ILE A 145 5.73 13.33 -28.81
N ILE A 146 5.22 12.80 -27.69
CA ILE A 146 5.57 11.47 -27.18
C ILE A 146 4.30 10.61 -27.27
N MET A 147 4.40 9.44 -27.92
CA MET A 147 3.27 8.52 -28.14
C MET A 147 3.56 7.11 -27.65
#